data_AF-A0A356NIJ0-F1
#
_entry.id   AF-A0A356NIJ0-F1
#
_cell.length_a   1.000
_cell.length_b   1.000
_cell.length_c   1.000
_cell.angle_alpha   90.00
_cell.angle_beta   90.00
_cell.angle_gamma   90.00
#
_symmetry.space_group_name_H-M   'P 1'
#
loop_
_entity.id
_entity.type
_entity.pdbx_description
1 polymer ?
#
loop_
_entity_poly.entity_id
_entity_poly.type
_entity_poly.pdbx_seq_one_letter_code
_entity_poly.pdbx_strand_id
1 'polypeptide(L)'
;AVSDAPTIIPVINAPIGQVASVHTALRFVILDFPLHPMPQIESRLFIYRKQQKVGVVKVTGPSHGRTIAADLIEGEANHGDQVRPD
;
A
#
# COMPACT_ATOMS: atom_id res chain seq x y z
N ALA A 1 -30.87 7.22 23.59
CA ALA A 1 -30.88 7.27 22.12
C ALA A 1 -29.45 7.11 21.65
N VAL A 2 -29.13 6.00 20.98
CA VAL A 2 -27.82 5.83 20.35
C VAL A 2 -27.78 6.74 19.14
N SER A 3 -26.83 7.68 19.12
CA SER A 3 -26.64 8.62 18.02
C SER A 3 -26.10 7.86 16.82
N ASP A 4 -26.94 7.65 15.80
CA ASP A 4 -26.61 7.06 14.50
C ASP A 4 -25.89 8.07 13.60
N ALA A 5 -24.97 8.85 14.18
CA ALA A 5 -24.21 9.83 13.43
C ALA A 5 -23.08 9.08 12.71
N PRO A 6 -22.94 9.21 11.38
CA PRO A 6 -21.85 8.57 10.67
C PRO A 6 -20.52 9.11 11.20
N THR A 7 -19.65 8.21 11.65
CA THR A 7 -18.28 8.55 11.98
C THR A 7 -17.58 9.02 10.70
N ILE A 8 -17.36 10.33 10.56
CA ILE A 8 -16.55 10.90 9.50
C ILE A 8 -15.09 10.57 9.83
N ILE A 9 -14.56 9.51 9.22
CA ILE A 9 -13.12 9.23 9.25
C ILE A 9 -12.50 10.07 8.13
N PRO A 10 -11.61 11.04 8.43
CA PRO A 10 -10.87 11.76 7.40
C PRO A 10 -10.13 10.74 6.52
N VAL A 11 -10.46 10.71 5.23
CA VAL A 11 -9.99 9.70 4.25
C VAL A 11 -8.48 9.74 4.00
N ILE A 12 -7.79 10.76 4.54
CA ILE A 12 -6.36 11.01 4.30
C ILE A 12 -5.43 9.84 4.66
N ASN A 13 -5.88 8.86 5.46
CA ASN A 13 -5.05 7.71 5.89
C ASN A 13 -5.67 6.33 5.57
N ALA A 14 -6.70 6.25 4.72
CA ALA A 14 -7.27 4.96 4.35
C ALA A 14 -6.27 4.16 3.48
N PRO A 15 -6.11 2.84 3.69
CA PRO A 15 -5.37 2.00 2.77
C PRO A 15 -5.95 2.08 1.36
N ILE A 16 -5.08 2.28 0.38
CA ILE A 16 -5.43 2.30 -1.05
C ILE A 16 -5.14 0.97 -1.74
N GLY A 17 -4.41 0.07 -1.08
CA GLY A 17 -4.06 -1.24 -1.59
C GLY A 17 -3.40 -2.11 -0.53
N GLN A 18 -2.84 -3.23 -0.96
CA GLN A 18 -2.14 -4.18 -0.10
C GLN A 18 -0.94 -4.80 -0.80
N VAL A 19 -0.01 -5.32 -0.02
CA VAL A 19 1.10 -6.14 -0.52
C VAL A 19 0.57 -7.54 -0.87
N ALA A 20 0.60 -7.88 -2.15
CA ALA A 20 0.17 -9.19 -2.65
C ALA A 20 1.30 -10.23 -2.62
N SER A 21 2.55 -9.82 -2.81
CA SER A 21 3.71 -10.69 -2.63
C SER A 21 4.98 -9.89 -2.37
N VAL A 22 5.98 -10.56 -1.78
CA VAL A 22 7.26 -9.96 -1.40
C VAL A 22 8.38 -10.87 -1.87
N HIS A 23 9.40 -10.28 -2.48
CA HIS A 23 10.65 -10.96 -2.78
C HIS A 23 11.79 -10.29 -2.01
N THR A 24 12.01 -10.77 -0.80
CA THR A 24 12.86 -10.10 0.21
C THR A 24 14.30 -9.92 -0.24
N ALA A 25 14.89 -10.92 -0.92
CA ALA A 25 16.28 -10.86 -1.38
C ALA A 25 16.54 -9.78 -2.43
N LEU A 26 15.54 -9.51 -3.28
CA LEU A 26 15.62 -8.48 -4.32
C LEU A 26 14.97 -7.17 -3.90
N ARG A 27 14.41 -7.12 -2.67
CA ARG A 27 13.69 -5.98 -2.12
C ARG A 27 12.64 -5.43 -3.09
N PHE A 28 11.86 -6.30 -3.71
CA PHE A 28 10.70 -5.89 -4.49
C PHE A 28 9.41 -6.47 -3.91
N VAL A 29 8.31 -5.78 -4.14
CA VAL A 29 6.96 -6.22 -3.77
C VAL A 29 6.04 -6.10 -4.97
N ILE A 30 5.02 -6.96 -4.99
CA ILE A 30 3.85 -6.76 -5.85
C ILE A 30 2.74 -6.16 -4.99
N LEU A 31 2.20 -5.03 -5.42
CA LEU A 31 1.10 -4.34 -4.77
C LEU A 31 -0.20 -4.62 -5.55
N ASP A 32 -1.30 -4.86 -4.85
CA ASP A 32 -2.65 -5.02 -5.44
C ASP A 32 -3.56 -3.86 -5.03
N PHE A 33 -4.21 -3.25 -6.01
CA PHE A 33 -5.11 -2.10 -5.87
C PHE A 33 -6.51 -2.49 -6.35
N PRO A 34 -7.29 -3.23 -5.55
CA PRO A 34 -8.55 -3.80 -5.99
C PRO A 34 -9.66 -2.77 -6.23
N LEU A 35 -9.63 -1.64 -5.52
CA LEU A 35 -10.70 -0.63 -5.46
C LEU A 35 -10.21 0.78 -5.81
N HIS A 36 -8.93 0.94 -6.15
CA HIS A 36 -8.29 2.23 -6.36
C HIS A 36 -7.56 2.27 -7.70
N PRO A 37 -7.43 3.46 -8.32
CA PRO A 37 -6.58 3.63 -9.49
C PRO A 37 -5.15 3.22 -9.21
N MET A 38 -4.45 2.75 -10.25
CA MET A 38 -3.04 2.40 -10.12
C MET A 38 -2.21 3.65 -9.80
N PRO A 39 -1.27 3.59 -8.83
CA PRO A 39 -0.33 4.67 -8.59
C PRO A 39 0.56 4.95 -9.81
N GLN A 40 1.05 6.19 -9.92
CA GLN A 40 2.03 6.54 -10.95
C GLN A 40 3.39 5.91 -10.65
N ILE A 41 4.12 5.53 -11.70
CA ILE A 41 5.54 5.15 -11.58
C ILE A 41 6.32 6.29 -10.92
N GLU A 42 7.37 5.96 -10.17
CA GLU A 42 8.16 6.85 -9.29
C GLU A 42 7.46 7.33 -8.02
N SER A 43 6.15 7.07 -7.83
CA SER A 43 5.46 7.44 -6.59
C SER A 43 6.02 6.66 -5.40
N ARG A 44 6.16 7.34 -4.26
CA ARG A 44 6.45 6.72 -2.97
C ARG A 44 5.16 6.37 -2.26
N LEU A 45 5.14 5.21 -1.61
CA LEU A 45 4.01 4.73 -0.82
C LEU A 45 4.51 4.14 0.50
N PHE A 46 3.69 4.26 1.53
CA PHE A 46 3.99 3.69 2.84
C PHE A 46 3.37 2.30 2.99
N ILE A 47 4.14 1.41 3.61
CA ILE A 47 3.69 0.07 4.00
C ILE A 47 3.37 0.07 5.48
N TYR A 48 2.16 -0.35 5.83
CA TYR A 48 1.65 -0.42 7.18
C TYR A 48 1.29 -1.85 7.57
N ARG A 49 1.80 -2.30 8.71
CA ARG A 49 1.34 -3.52 9.37
C ARG A 49 0.45 -3.13 10.53
N LYS A 50 -0.83 -3.47 10.46
CA LYS A 50 -1.86 -2.94 11.38
C LYS A 50 -1.88 -1.41 11.30
N GLN A 51 -1.40 -0.70 12.33
CA GLN A 51 -1.34 0.77 12.37
C GLN A 51 0.09 1.31 12.44
N GLN A 52 1.10 0.46 12.31
CA GLN A 52 2.49 0.85 12.34
C GLN A 52 3.07 0.89 10.92
N LYS A 53 3.71 2.00 10.55
CA LYS A 53 4.53 2.07 9.33
C LYS A 53 5.74 1.15 9.50
N VAL A 54 5.92 0.22 8.57
CA VAL A 54 6.99 -0.79 8.59
C VAL A 54 7.94 -0.67 7.39
N GLY A 55 7.55 0.05 6.34
CA GLY A 55 8.38 0.24 5.17
C GLY A 55 7.93 1.37 4.25
N VAL A 56 8.75 1.62 3.23
CA VAL A 56 8.48 2.55 2.13
C VAL A 56 8.84 1.86 0.83
N VAL A 57 7.97 2.00 -0.16
CA VAL A 57 8.19 1.47 -1.51
C VAL A 57 8.18 2.60 -2.53
N LYS A 58 8.95 2.44 -3.62
CA LYS A 58 8.87 3.27 -4.83
C LYS A 58 8.25 2.44 -5.94
N VAL A 59 7.18 2.94 -6.55
CA VAL A 59 6.52 2.25 -7.67
C VAL A 59 7.43 2.26 -8.88
N THR A 60 7.76 1.07 -9.42
CA THR A 60 8.69 0.90 -10.54
C THR A 60 8.03 0.25 -11.76
N GLY A 61 6.91 -0.44 -11.58
CA GLY A 61 6.25 -1.19 -12.64
C GLY A 61 7.02 -2.46 -13.03
N PRO A 62 6.53 -3.23 -14.02
CA PRO A 62 5.32 -2.99 -14.80
C PRO A 62 4.03 -3.21 -13.99
N SER A 63 2.89 -2.78 -14.56
CA SER A 63 1.56 -3.14 -14.07
C SER A 63 0.96 -4.31 -14.86
N HIS A 64 0.14 -5.10 -14.18
CA HIS A 64 -0.64 -6.17 -14.79
C HIS A 64 -1.99 -6.28 -14.08
N GLY A 65 -3.08 -5.98 -14.81
CA GLY A 65 -4.42 -5.90 -14.23
C GLY A 65 -4.47 -4.90 -13.07
N ARG A 66 -4.71 -5.40 -11.86
CA ARG A 66 -4.81 -4.59 -10.63
C ARG A 66 -3.52 -4.58 -9.80
N THR A 67 -2.46 -5.20 -10.32
CA THR A 67 -1.16 -5.28 -9.64
C THR A 67 -0.10 -4.41 -10.29
N ILE A 68 0.86 -3.95 -9.49
CA ILE A 68 2.05 -3.23 -9.96
C ILE A 68 3.26 -3.58 -9.08
N ALA A 69 4.43 -3.67 -9.68
CA ALA A 69 5.67 -3.88 -8.95
C ALA A 69 6.22 -2.56 -8.36
N ALA A 70 6.84 -2.68 -7.18
CA ALA A 70 7.49 -1.59 -6.49
C ALA A 70 8.74 -2.07 -5.75
N ASP A 71 9.75 -1.21 -5.67
CA ASP A 71 10.99 -1.48 -4.95
C ASP A 71 10.83 -1.06 -3.49
N LEU A 72 11.21 -1.91 -2.55
CA LEU A 72 11.24 -1.64 -1.12
C LEU A 72 12.50 -0.85 -0.76
N ILE A 73 12.36 0.47 -0.70
CA ILE A 73 13.46 1.40 -0.47
C ILE A 73 13.80 1.56 1.03
N GLU A 74 12.85 1.31 1.93
CA GLU A 74 13.07 1.35 3.38
C GLU A 74 12.30 0.23 4.10
N GLY A 75 12.88 -0.29 5.19
CA GLY A 75 12.22 -1.23 6.08
C GLY A 75 11.93 -2.60 5.45
N GLU A 76 10.77 -3.15 5.82
CA GLU A 76 10.27 -4.47 5.45
C GLU A 76 8.82 -4.44 4.98
N ALA A 77 8.38 -5.53 4.35
CA ALA A 77 7.00 -5.74 3.92
C ALA A 77 6.65 -7.23 4.03
N ASN A 78 5.40 -7.53 4.37
CA ASN A 78 4.82 -8.86 4.38
C ASN A 78 3.54 -8.89 3.52
N HIS A 79 3.17 -10.08 3.04
CA HIS A 79 1.87 -10.30 2.41
C HIS A 79 0.73 -9.78 3.32
N GLY A 80 -0.16 -8.97 2.74
CA GLY A 80 -1.32 -8.40 3.43
C GLY A 80 -1.03 -7.10 4.19
N ASP A 81 0.22 -6.61 4.22
CA ASP A 81 0.49 -5.27 4.74
C ASP A 81 -0.23 -4.22 3.86
N GLN A 82 -0.74 -3.17 4.51
CA GLN A 82 -1.55 -2.12 3.89
C GLN A 82 -0.66 -1.09 3.19
N VAL A 83 -1.10 -0.64 2.01
CA VAL A 83 -0.44 0.43 1.25
C VAL A 83 -1.20 1.72 1.46
N ARG A 84 -0.50 2.79 1.82
CA ARG A 84 -1.05 4.16 1.97
C ARG A 84 -0.22 5.15 1.16
N PRO A 85 -0.80 6.28 0.72
CA PRO A 85 -0.03 7.41 0.19
C PRO A 85 1.05 7.88 1.19
N ASP A 86 2.15 8.42 0.67
CA ASP A 86 3.14 9.20 1.44
C ASP A 86 2.49 10.49 1.99
#